data_AF-A0A660ZL40-F1
#
_entry.id   AF-A0A660ZL40-F1
#
_cell.length_a   1.000
_cell.length_b   1.000
_cell.length_c   1.000
_cell.angle_alpha   90.00
_cell.angle_beta   90.00
_cell.angle_gamma   90.00
#
_symmetry.space_group_name_H-M   'P 1'
#
loop_
_entity.id
_entity.type
_entity.pdbx_description
1 polymer ?
#
loop_
_entity_poly.entity_id
_entity_poly.type
_entity_poly.pdbx_seq_one_letter_code
_entity_poly.pdbx_strand_id
1 'polypeptide(L)'
;MTKYTEDKVLQITTLLKAGATIKMACKIAGISRQTFYNWMRKHRDFELKVNQAIVESEMMALNLILSHAERDWKAAAWFLERRFPDEW
;
A
#
# COMPACT_ATOMS: atom_id res chain seq x y z
N MET A 1 18.73 13.05 14.07
CA MET A 1 17.37 12.50 13.86
C MET A 1 16.72 13.23 12.69
N THR A 2 16.19 12.53 11.70
CA THR A 2 15.43 13.16 10.61
C THR A 2 14.11 13.74 11.17
N LYS A 3 13.76 14.97 10.77
CA LYS A 3 12.56 15.65 11.25
C LYS A 3 11.30 15.09 10.59
N TYR A 4 10.21 15.02 11.35
CA TYR A 4 8.88 14.74 10.81
C TYR A 4 8.39 15.98 10.06
N THR A 5 8.13 15.84 8.75
CA THR A 5 7.64 16.93 7.89
C THR A 5 6.49 16.43 7.01
N GLU A 6 5.60 17.34 6.63
CA GLU A 6 4.47 17.00 5.76
C GLU A 6 4.92 16.50 4.38
N ASP A 7 5.99 17.07 3.82
CA ASP A 7 6.61 16.62 2.57
C ASP A 7 7.02 15.14 2.63
N LYS A 8 7.66 14.71 3.73
CA LYS A 8 8.07 13.31 3.91
C LYS A 8 6.87 12.41 4.06
N VAL A 9 5.85 12.85 4.80
CA VAL A 9 4.59 12.10 4.93
C VAL A 9 3.96 11.89 3.56
N LEU A 10 3.78 12.97 2.78
CA LEU A 10 3.19 12.92 1.45
C LEU A 10 3.99 12.02 0.50
N GLN A 11 5.31 12.15 0.50
CA GLN A 11 6.19 11.33 -0.33
C GLN A 11 6.04 9.83 0.01
N ILE A 12 6.05 9.49 1.29
CA ILE A 12 5.91 8.10 1.75
C ILE A 12 4.53 7.54 1.37
N THR A 13 3.45 8.25 1.69
CA THR A 13 2.09 7.77 1.43
C THR A 13 1.81 7.63 -0.07
N THR A 14 2.35 8.53 -0.89
CA THR A 14 2.25 8.45 -2.36
C THR A 14 2.93 7.19 -2.89
N LEU A 15 4.14 6.88 -2.40
CA LEU A 15 4.87 5.68 -2.81
C LEU A 15 4.15 4.41 -2.38
N LEU A 16 3.63 4.37 -1.15
CA LEU A 16 2.87 3.22 -0.65
C LEU A 16 1.59 3.00 -1.45
N LYS A 17 0.86 4.08 -1.77
CA LYS A 17 -0.34 4.02 -2.64
C LYS A 17 -0.02 3.46 -4.02
N ALA A 18 1.15 3.78 -4.57
CA ALA A 18 1.64 3.23 -5.83
C ALA A 18 2.13 1.76 -5.74
N GLY A 19 2.03 1.12 -4.57
CA GLY A 19 2.45 -0.29 -4.38
C GLY A 19 3.91 -0.47 -4.00
N ALA A 20 4.63 0.62 -3.67
CA ALA A 20 5.99 0.48 -3.18
C ALA A 20 6.04 -0.15 -1.79
N THR A 21 7.07 -0.96 -1.52
CA THR A 21 7.30 -1.48 -0.17
C THR A 21 7.68 -0.35 0.80
N ILE A 22 7.39 -0.53 2.09
CA ILE A 22 7.85 0.40 3.15
C ILE A 22 9.37 0.62 3.09
N LYS A 23 10.15 -0.43 2.79
CA LYS A 23 11.61 -0.33 2.63
C LYS A 23 12.00 0.63 1.51
N MET A 24 11.36 0.50 0.34
CA MET A 24 11.57 1.38 -0.82
C MET A 24 11.16 2.81 -0.48
N ALA A 25 9.95 3.00 0.09
CA ALA A 25 9.43 4.30 0.48
C ALA A 25 10.36 5.01 1.48
N CYS A 26 10.83 4.30 2.50
CA CYS A 26 11.80 4.82 3.47
C CYS A 26 13.12 5.23 2.80
N LYS A 27 13.65 4.40 1.90
CA LYS A 27 14.90 4.67 1.19
C LYS A 27 14.80 5.93 0.32
N ILE A 28 13.71 6.06 -0.44
CA ILE A 28 13.45 7.24 -1.29
C ILE A 28 13.21 8.48 -0.43
N ALA A 29 12.46 8.35 0.66
CA ALA A 29 12.22 9.43 1.60
C ALA A 29 13.45 9.80 2.44
N GLY A 30 14.55 9.06 2.38
CA GLY A 30 15.76 9.35 3.15
C GLY A 30 15.57 9.17 4.66
N ILE A 31 14.72 8.21 5.06
CA ILE A 31 14.52 7.85 6.47
C ILE A 31 14.86 6.38 6.72
N SER A 32 15.27 6.05 7.93
CA SER A 32 15.40 4.65 8.33
C SER A 32 14.02 4.04 8.60
N ARG A 33 13.89 2.72 8.48
CA ARG A 33 12.67 2.00 8.87
C ARG A 33 12.31 2.23 10.34
N GLN A 34 13.32 2.34 11.21
CA GLN A 34 13.10 2.62 12.62
C GLN A 34 12.44 3.99 12.82
N THR A 35 12.90 5.02 12.10
CA THR A 35 12.26 6.34 12.11
C THR A 35 10.81 6.27 11.63
N PHE A 36 10.55 5.54 10.55
CA PHE A 36 9.18 5.33 10.04
C PHE A 36 8.25 4.72 11.11
N TYR A 37 8.66 3.61 11.74
CA TYR A 37 7.83 2.97 12.76
C TYR A 37 7.71 3.81 14.04
N ASN A 38 8.75 4.58 14.40
CA ASN A 38 8.67 5.56 15.48
C ASN A 38 7.62 6.64 15.16
N TRP A 39 7.56 7.11 13.91
CA TRP A 39 6.58 8.09 13.47
C TRP A 39 5.16 7.51 13.48
N MET A 40 4.95 6.28 13.02
CA MET A 40 3.63 5.65 13.09
C MET A 40 3.13 5.54 14.54
N ARG A 41 4.00 5.16 15.48
CA ARG A 41 3.63 5.09 16.91
C ARG A 41 3.34 6.45 17.53
N LYS A 42 4.03 7.50 17.10
CA LYS A 42 3.95 8.84 17.70
C LYS A 42 2.86 9.72 17.08
N HIS A 43 2.55 9.50 15.80
CA HIS A 43 1.65 10.34 15.01
C HIS A 43 0.50 9.49 14.45
N ARG A 44 -0.64 9.47 15.14
CA ARG A 44 -1.85 8.74 14.75
C ARG A 44 -2.29 9.05 13.32
N ASP A 45 -2.23 10.31 12.92
CA ASP A 45 -2.58 10.73 11.56
C ASP A 45 -1.65 10.15 10.49
N PHE A 46 -0.37 9.96 10.81
CA PHE A 46 0.57 9.32 9.89
C PHE A 46 0.26 7.84 9.73
N GLU A 47 -0.01 7.14 10.83
CA GLU A 47 -0.44 5.75 10.82
C GLU A 47 -1.71 5.57 9.97
N LEU A 48 -2.72 6.41 10.17
CA LEU A 48 -3.96 6.37 9.38
C LEU A 48 -3.70 6.58 7.89
N LYS A 49 -2.90 7.60 7.52
CA LYS A 49 -2.55 7.87 6.11
C LYS A 49 -1.76 6.72 5.48
N VAL A 50 -0.86 6.09 6.23
CA VAL A 50 -0.09 4.92 5.77
C VAL A 50 -1.02 3.75 5.51
N ASN A 51 -1.89 3.41 6.48
CA ASN A 51 -2.84 2.31 6.33
C ASN A 51 -3.80 2.55 5.17
N GLN A 52 -4.32 3.77 5.03
CA GLN A 52 -5.17 4.15 3.91
C GLN A 52 -4.43 4.00 2.57
N ALA A 53 -3.18 4.47 2.47
CA ALA A 53 -2.39 4.33 1.25
C ALA A 53 -2.18 2.85 0.84
N ILE A 54 -1.96 1.96 1.82
CA ILE A 54 -1.81 0.52 1.56
C ILE A 54 -3.13 -0.07 1.03
N VAL A 55 -4.26 0.22 1.70
CA VAL A 55 -5.59 -0.25 1.25
C VAL A 55 -5.92 0.27 -0.14
N GLU A 56 -5.61 1.54 -0.43
CA GLU A 56 -5.81 2.11 -1.76
C GLU A 56 -4.95 1.41 -2.82
N SER A 57 -3.72 1.02 -2.49
CA SER A 57 -2.86 0.25 -3.38
C SER A 57 -3.43 -1.14 -3.68
N GLU A 58 -3.92 -1.84 -2.65
CA GLU A 58 -4.58 -3.14 -2.79
C GLU A 58 -5.83 -3.04 -3.69
N MET A 59 -6.63 -1.99 -3.52
CA MET A 59 -7.80 -1.73 -4.36
C MET A 59 -7.41 -1.43 -5.82
N MET A 60 -6.33 -0.69 -6.06
CA MET A 60 -5.82 -0.47 -7.42
C MET A 60 -5.39 -1.78 -8.09
N ALA A 61 -4.68 -2.65 -7.36
CA ALA A 61 -4.28 -3.96 -7.85
C ALA A 61 -5.50 -4.84 -8.13
N LEU A 62 -6.50 -4.82 -7.25
CA LEU A 62 -7.75 -5.55 -7.44
C LEU A 62 -8.49 -5.08 -8.70
N ASN A 63 -8.65 -3.77 -8.89
CA ASN A 63 -9.29 -3.21 -10.08
C ASN A 63 -8.54 -3.60 -11.37
N LEU A 64 -7.22 -3.68 -11.31
CA LEU A 64 -6.42 -4.14 -12.44
C LEU A 64 -6.72 -5.61 -12.76
N ILE A 65 -6.78 -6.48 -11.76
CA ILE A 65 -7.13 -7.91 -11.94
C ILE A 65 -8.53 -8.05 -12.52
N LEU A 66 -9.52 -7.36 -11.94
CA LEU A 66 -10.92 -7.43 -12.38
C LEU A 66 -11.11 -6.91 -13.80
N SER A 67 -10.42 -5.83 -14.20
CA SER A 67 -10.50 -5.33 -15.58
C SER A 67 -9.90 -6.30 -16.61
N HIS A 68 -8.89 -7.10 -16.24
CA HIS A 68 -8.37 -8.17 -17.10
C HIS A 68 -9.31 -9.38 -17.13
N ALA A 69 -9.98 -9.67 -16.01
CA ALA A 69 -10.97 -10.74 -15.89
C ALA A 69 -12.17 -10.57 -16.84
N GLU A 70 -12.49 -9.35 -17.27
CA GLU A 70 -13.52 -9.09 -18.29
C GLU A 70 -13.22 -9.77 -19.64
N ARG A 71 -11.95 -10.03 -19.95
CA ARG A 71 -11.50 -10.57 -21.24
C ARG A 71 -10.83 -11.93 -21.14
N ASP A 72 -10.44 -12.35 -19.93
CA ASP A 72 -9.84 -13.65 -19.67
C ASP A 72 -10.54 -14.32 -18.49
N TRP A 73 -11.35 -15.33 -18.79
CA TRP A 73 -12.07 -16.10 -17.78
C TRP A 73 -11.14 -16.79 -16.77
N LYS A 74 -9.87 -17.07 -17.13
CA LYS A 74 -8.90 -17.65 -16.19
C LYS A 74 -8.50 -16.67 -15.11
N ALA A 75 -8.41 -15.39 -15.43
CA ALA A 75 -8.17 -14.34 -14.44
C ALA A 75 -9.38 -14.19 -13.50
N ALA A 76 -10.60 -14.33 -14.02
CA ALA A 76 -11.82 -14.37 -13.20
C ALA A 76 -11.85 -15.59 -12.27
N ALA A 77 -11.58 -16.79 -12.79
CA ALA A 77 -11.53 -18.03 -12.02
C ALA A 77 -10.46 -17.96 -10.91
N TRP A 78 -9.23 -17.56 -11.26
CA TRP A 78 -8.13 -17.39 -10.29
C TRP A 78 -8.49 -16.41 -9.16
N PHE A 79 -9.21 -15.33 -9.48
CA PHE A 79 -9.65 -14.38 -8.47
C PHE A 79 -10.68 -14.99 -7.52
N LEU A 80 -11.69 -15.70 -8.05
CA LEU A 80 -12.73 -16.35 -7.26
C LEU A 80 -12.16 -17.41 -6.32
N GLU A 81 -11.33 -18.33 -6.83
CA GLU A 81 -10.68 -19.39 -6.06
C GLU A 81 -9.86 -18.84 -4.87
N ARG A 82 -9.21 -17.68 -5.04
CA ARG A 82 -8.39 -17.08 -3.96
C ARG A 82 -9.21 -16.24 -2.99
N ARG A 83 -10.29 -15.63 -3.46
CA ARG A 83 -11.11 -14.75 -2.62
C ARG A 83 -12.14 -15.54 -1.82
N PHE A 84 -12.65 -16.64 -2.37
CA PHE A 84 -13.73 -17.46 -1.85
C PHE A 84 -13.37 -18.96 -1.93
N PRO A 85 -12.26 -19.38 -1.29
CA PRO A 85 -11.73 -20.75 -1.45
C PRO A 85 -12.68 -21.86 -0.96
N ASP A 86 -13.66 -21.53 -0.11
CA ASP A 86 -14.64 -22.49 0.39
C ASP A 86 -15.89 -22.59 -0.52
N GLU A 87 -16.04 -21.69 -1.50
CA GLU A 87 -17.20 -21.61 -2.39
C GLU A 87 -16.87 -21.92 -3.86
N TRP A 88 -15.61 -21.75 -4.28
CA TRP A 88 -15.12 -21.89 -5.67
C TRP A 88 -13.84 -22.72 -5.71
#